data_AF-A0A8R2H6P0-F1
#
_entry.id   AF-A0A8R2H6P0-F1
#
_cell.length_a   1.000
_cell.length_b   1.000
_cell.length_c   1.000
_cell.angle_alpha   90.00
_cell.angle_beta   90.00
_cell.angle_gamma   90.00
#
_symmetry.space_group_name_H-M   'P 1'
#
loop_
_entity.id
_entity.type
_entity.pdbx_description
1 polymer ?
#
loop_
_entity_poly.entity_id
_entity_poly.type
_entity_poly.pdbx_seq_one_letter_code
_entity_poly.pdbx_strand_id
1 'polypeptide(L)'
;MSGTKARPTKAQMKLLVELLSVDPQLNAAKFSANFTHNIARGRWENIALQLNALPGAEKNWEKWKKAWQDTKVTAKNKASAIKRHRNGTGGGPPCNITMSEAQTDAMSLISNIAISGHTDSKESICELDFDTSVIQGPCKLDLENMIVCNNSEGFGIIQEIDTYELPNYLPVENNSIQMPTTSIINVNVPEEIIEQPTTSNLSFQSIKRKNIEKTKPVKKPSIAAGLHDSNLAAKKLGDIATQKLELKTAYYAKKIQVMEEQVSVLKNIGTMLSSFINK
;
A
#
# COMPACT_ATOMS: atom_id res chain seq x y z
N MET A 1 26.52 5.96 -34.26
CA MET A 1 26.95 7.22 -33.61
C MET A 1 26.58 7.15 -32.13
N SER A 2 27.56 6.92 -31.26
CA SER A 2 27.36 6.80 -29.82
C SER A 2 27.19 8.19 -29.21
N GLY A 3 25.94 8.57 -28.93
CA GLY A 3 25.62 9.87 -28.35
C GLY A 3 26.12 10.00 -26.91
N THR A 4 27.03 10.94 -26.67
CA THR A 4 27.28 11.49 -25.35
C THR A 4 25.95 12.00 -24.78
N LYS A 5 25.63 11.67 -23.52
CA LYS A 5 24.37 12.08 -22.89
C LYS A 5 24.41 13.58 -22.58
N ALA A 6 24.17 14.42 -23.59
CA ALA A 6 24.11 15.86 -23.42
C ALA A 6 22.89 16.25 -22.55
N ARG A 7 23.11 17.15 -21.60
CA ARG A 7 22.05 17.70 -20.75
C ARG A 7 21.35 18.82 -21.53
N PRO A 8 20.00 18.86 -21.57
CA PRO A 8 19.28 19.96 -22.20
C PRO A 8 19.66 21.31 -21.60
N THR A 9 19.76 22.32 -22.45
CA THR A 9 20.02 23.70 -22.00
C THR A 9 18.78 24.28 -21.31
N LYS A 10 18.95 25.38 -20.55
CA LYS A 10 17.82 26.06 -19.90
C LYS A 10 16.79 26.55 -20.93
N ALA A 11 17.25 27.07 -22.07
CA ALA A 11 16.39 27.52 -23.18
C ALA A 11 15.57 26.37 -23.77
N GLN A 12 16.21 25.22 -24.04
CA GLN A 12 15.51 24.01 -24.51
C GLN A 12 14.47 23.53 -23.50
N MET A 13 14.77 23.56 -22.20
CA MET A 13 13.82 23.17 -21.17
C MET A 13 12.63 24.14 -21.06
N LYS A 14 12.87 25.45 -21.22
CA LYS A 14 11.81 26.47 -21.21
C LYS A 14 10.85 26.28 -22.40
N LEU A 15 11.39 26.14 -23.62
CA LEU A 15 10.58 25.88 -24.82
C LEU A 15 9.81 24.56 -24.72
N LEU A 16 10.40 23.52 -24.12
CA LEU A 16 9.72 22.25 -23.90
C LEU A 16 8.46 22.43 -23.02
N VAL A 17 8.56 23.23 -21.95
CA VAL A 17 7.43 23.51 -21.05
C VAL A 17 6.35 24.32 -21.78
N GLU A 18 6.74 25.32 -22.56
CA GLU A 18 5.83 26.16 -23.35
C GLU A 18 5.07 25.33 -24.40
N LEU A 19 5.74 24.48 -25.17
CA LEU A 19 5.07 23.63 -26.16
C LEU A 19 4.08 22.64 -25.51
N LEU A 20 4.35 22.21 -24.28
CA LEU A 20 3.46 21.31 -23.53
C LEU A 20 2.35 22.04 -22.78
N SER A 21 2.46 23.34 -22.53
CA SER A 21 1.36 24.14 -21.98
C SER A 21 0.27 24.35 -23.03
N VAL A 22 0.66 24.49 -24.30
CA VAL A 22 -0.26 24.63 -25.44
C VAL A 22 -1.03 23.33 -25.74
N ASP A 23 -0.47 22.16 -25.42
CA ASP A 23 -1.11 20.85 -25.63
C ASP A 23 -1.39 20.08 -24.32
N PRO A 24 -2.52 20.38 -23.63
CA PRO A 24 -2.90 19.69 -22.41
C PRO A 24 -3.10 18.18 -22.58
N GLN A 25 -3.52 17.70 -23.76
CA GLN A 25 -3.74 16.27 -24.01
C GLN A 25 -2.41 15.51 -23.99
N LEU A 26 -1.39 16.08 -24.64
CA LEU A 26 -0.05 15.51 -24.66
C LEU A 26 0.61 15.55 -23.27
N ASN A 27 0.43 16.65 -22.53
CA ASN A 27 0.98 16.78 -21.19
C ASN A 27 0.33 15.81 -20.18
N ALA A 28 -1.00 15.67 -20.22
CA ALA A 28 -1.75 14.74 -19.38
C ALA A 28 -1.39 13.27 -19.67
N ALA A 29 -0.96 12.97 -20.90
CA ALA A 29 -0.64 11.62 -21.37
C ALA A 29 -1.80 10.62 -21.22
N LYS A 30 -3.04 11.12 -21.26
CA LYS A 30 -4.26 10.31 -21.23
C LYS A 30 -4.76 10.11 -22.66
N PHE A 31 -4.70 8.87 -23.14
CA PHE A 31 -5.21 8.52 -24.47
C PHE A 31 -6.73 8.49 -24.49
N SER A 32 -7.30 8.92 -25.60
CA SER A 32 -8.75 8.92 -25.86
C SER A 32 -9.01 8.47 -27.30
N ALA A 33 -10.27 8.28 -27.69
CA ALA A 33 -10.61 7.93 -29.07
C ALA A 33 -10.02 8.94 -30.09
N ASN A 34 -9.97 10.22 -29.72
CA ASN A 34 -9.47 11.30 -30.58
C ASN A 34 -7.95 11.55 -30.41
N PHE A 35 -7.34 10.99 -29.36
CA PHE A 35 -5.92 11.15 -29.07
C PHE A 35 -5.27 9.78 -28.91
N THR A 36 -4.83 9.22 -30.05
CA THR A 36 -4.18 7.92 -30.13
C THR A 36 -2.67 8.02 -29.93
N HIS A 37 -2.02 6.88 -29.74
CA HIS A 37 -0.56 6.81 -29.63
C HIS A 37 0.17 7.40 -30.85
N ASN A 38 -0.35 7.21 -32.07
CA ASN A 38 0.26 7.74 -33.29
C ASN A 38 0.20 9.27 -33.35
N ILE A 39 -0.92 9.86 -32.93
CA ILE A 39 -1.06 11.32 -32.83
C ILE A 39 -0.07 11.86 -31.80
N ALA A 40 -0.02 11.26 -30.61
CA ALA A 40 0.91 11.65 -29.56
C ALA A 40 2.38 11.57 -30.02
N ARG A 41 2.74 10.50 -30.74
CA ARG A 41 4.08 10.33 -31.31
C ARG A 41 4.41 11.45 -32.30
N GLY A 42 3.52 11.74 -33.26
CA GLY A 42 3.75 12.81 -34.23
C GLY A 42 3.92 14.19 -33.58
N ARG A 43 3.16 14.48 -32.51
CA ARG A 43 3.33 15.71 -31.73
C ARG A 43 4.67 15.75 -30.99
N TRP A 44 5.09 14.65 -30.38
CA TRP A 44 6.42 14.56 -29.75
C TRP A 44 7.58 14.68 -30.75
N GLU A 45 7.42 14.14 -31.96
CA GLU A 45 8.40 14.29 -33.05
C GLU A 45 8.50 15.76 -33.49
N ASN A 46 7.37 16.47 -33.63
CA ASN A 46 7.38 17.90 -33.93
C ASN A 46 8.09 18.72 -32.82
N ILE A 47 7.77 18.45 -31.55
CA ILE A 47 8.46 19.08 -30.40
C ILE A 47 9.96 18.80 -30.45
N ALA A 48 10.37 17.57 -30.76
CA ALA A 48 11.78 17.21 -30.87
C ALA A 48 12.51 18.00 -31.96
N LEU A 49 11.88 18.22 -33.12
CA LEU A 49 12.42 19.04 -34.20
C LEU A 49 12.65 20.49 -33.74
N GLN A 50 11.66 21.10 -33.08
CA GLN A 50 11.78 22.47 -32.57
C GLN A 50 12.87 22.61 -31.51
N LEU A 51 12.99 21.63 -30.60
CA LEU A 51 14.00 21.64 -29.54
C LEU A 51 15.43 21.39 -30.04
N ASN A 52 15.57 20.52 -31.05
CA ASN A 52 16.87 20.24 -31.67
C ASN A 52 17.32 21.38 -32.60
N ALA A 53 16.41 22.26 -33.05
CA ALA A 53 16.78 23.47 -33.77
C ALA A 53 17.48 24.52 -32.88
N LEU A 54 17.32 24.42 -31.56
CA LEU A 54 18.05 25.25 -30.60
C LEU A 54 19.46 24.70 -30.35
N PRO A 55 20.47 25.55 -30.16
CA PRO A 55 21.81 25.10 -29.80
C PRO A 55 21.80 24.38 -28.46
N GLY A 56 22.36 23.17 -28.41
CA GLY A 56 22.42 22.39 -27.18
C GLY A 56 22.38 20.89 -27.39
N ALA A 57 21.53 20.21 -26.62
CA ALA A 57 21.41 18.76 -26.70
C ALA A 57 20.47 18.35 -27.83
N GLU A 58 20.95 17.50 -28.74
CA GLU A 58 20.11 16.87 -29.76
C GLU A 58 19.59 15.53 -29.24
N LYS A 59 18.27 15.36 -29.28
CA LYS A 59 17.59 14.18 -28.72
C LYS A 59 16.43 13.73 -29.60
N ASN A 60 16.20 12.42 -29.63
CA ASN A 60 15.00 11.87 -30.22
C ASN A 60 13.76 12.16 -29.35
N TRP A 61 12.57 12.10 -29.93
CA TRP A 61 11.28 12.36 -29.28
C TRP A 61 11.09 11.55 -27.98
N GLU A 62 11.52 10.28 -27.94
CA GLU A 62 11.45 9.45 -26.72
C GLU A 62 12.29 10.02 -25.57
N LYS A 63 13.46 10.58 -25.90
CA LYS A 63 14.38 11.16 -24.93
C LYS A 63 13.87 12.51 -24.45
N TRP A 64 13.20 13.29 -25.30
CA TRP A 64 12.52 14.52 -24.90
C TRP A 64 11.31 14.25 -24.01
N LYS A 65 10.48 13.27 -24.38
CA LYS A 65 9.39 12.78 -23.54
C LYS A 65 9.90 12.35 -22.16
N LYS A 66 11.01 11.60 -22.11
CA LYS A 66 11.64 11.21 -20.85
C LYS A 66 12.17 12.41 -20.06
N ALA A 67 12.84 13.36 -20.73
CA ALA A 67 13.32 14.59 -20.08
C ALA A 67 12.18 15.39 -19.45
N TRP A 68 11.01 15.44 -20.10
CA TRP A 68 9.81 16.03 -19.54
C TRP A 68 9.34 15.28 -18.28
N GLN A 69 9.22 13.95 -18.35
CA GLN A 69 8.83 13.11 -17.21
C GLN A 69 9.77 13.31 -16.01
N ASP A 70 11.08 13.28 -16.24
CA ASP A 70 12.11 13.48 -15.21
C ASP A 70 12.02 14.90 -14.61
N THR A 71 11.70 15.91 -15.43
CA THR A 71 11.48 17.29 -14.97
C THR A 71 10.26 17.39 -14.06
N LYS A 72 9.13 16.77 -14.44
CA LYS A 72 7.93 16.71 -13.59
C LYS A 72 8.21 16.03 -12.25
N VAL A 73 8.92 14.90 -12.26
CA VAL A 73 9.27 14.17 -11.03
C VAL A 73 10.17 15.02 -10.14
N THR A 74 11.22 15.62 -10.72
CA THR A 74 12.16 16.46 -9.97
C THR A 74 11.46 17.70 -9.39
N ALA A 75 10.57 18.33 -10.17
CA ALA A 75 9.80 19.49 -9.73
C ALA A 75 8.87 19.14 -8.55
N LYS A 76 8.12 18.03 -8.65
CA LYS A 76 7.28 17.52 -7.55
C LYS A 76 8.08 17.24 -6.29
N ASN A 77 9.23 16.55 -6.41
CA ASN A 77 10.07 16.21 -5.27
C ASN A 77 10.64 17.46 -4.57
N LYS A 78 11.04 18.47 -5.35
CA LYS A 78 11.47 19.75 -4.79
C LYS A 78 10.33 20.47 -4.08
N ALA A 79 9.16 20.55 -4.71
CA ALA A 79 7.99 21.19 -4.14
C ALA A 79 7.53 20.50 -2.84
N SER A 80 7.51 19.16 -2.81
CA SER A 80 7.19 18.41 -1.60
C SER A 80 8.23 18.61 -0.49
N ALA A 81 9.51 18.69 -0.84
CA ALA A 81 10.57 18.96 0.14
C ALA A 81 10.44 20.37 0.73
N ILE A 82 10.16 21.39 -0.10
CA ILE A 82 9.89 22.76 0.34
C ILE A 82 8.66 22.80 1.25
N LYS A 83 7.56 22.12 0.85
CA LYS A 83 6.33 22.03 1.66
C LYS A 83 6.59 21.37 3.01
N ARG A 84 7.34 20.27 3.03
CA ARG A 84 7.70 19.56 4.28
C ARG A 84 8.56 20.42 5.19
N HIS A 85 9.54 21.14 4.63
CA HIS A 85 10.37 22.07 5.41
C HIS A 85 9.51 23.20 6.01
N ARG A 86 8.64 23.82 5.19
CA ARG A 86 7.73 24.88 5.63
C ARG A 86 6.78 24.44 6.75
N ASN A 87 6.33 23.18 6.71
CA ASN A 87 5.42 22.62 7.71
C ASN A 87 6.16 21.99 8.92
N GLY A 88 7.49 21.94 8.89
CA GLY A 88 8.29 21.41 10.00
C GLY A 88 8.27 22.37 11.19
N THR A 89 8.20 21.80 12.39
CA THR A 89 8.30 22.54 13.65
C THR A 89 9.69 22.35 14.26
N GLY A 90 10.18 23.36 15.00
CA GLY A 90 11.52 23.39 15.59
C GLY A 90 12.48 24.17 14.71
N GLY A 91 13.10 25.23 15.27
CA GLY A 91 13.87 26.29 14.59
C GLY A 91 15.14 25.84 13.87
N GLY A 92 15.03 24.88 12.96
CA GLY A 92 16.09 24.40 12.11
C GLY A 92 16.51 25.42 11.05
N PRO A 93 17.61 25.13 10.34
CA PRO A 93 18.16 26.05 9.33
C PRO A 93 17.18 26.29 8.17
N PRO A 94 17.30 27.46 7.49
CA PRO A 94 16.43 27.82 6.37
C PRO A 94 16.54 26.84 5.19
N CYS A 95 15.45 26.68 4.43
CA CYS A 95 15.43 25.81 3.26
C CYS A 95 16.29 26.40 2.12
N ASN A 96 17.32 25.68 1.66
CA ASN A 96 18.14 26.07 0.51
C ASN A 96 17.71 25.40 -0.81
N ILE A 97 16.49 24.84 -0.88
CA ILE A 97 16.00 24.17 -2.08
C ILE A 97 15.39 25.22 -3.01
N THR A 98 16.02 25.44 -4.17
CA THR A 98 15.53 26.36 -5.20
C THR A 98 14.98 25.61 -6.42
N MET A 99 13.91 26.15 -7.02
CA MET A 99 13.32 25.64 -8.26
C MET A 99 13.81 26.47 -9.46
N SER A 100 14.13 25.81 -10.55
CA SER A 100 14.41 26.49 -11.83
C SER A 100 13.12 27.03 -12.43
N GLU A 101 13.19 28.08 -13.25
CA GLU A 101 12.04 28.65 -13.98
C GLU A 101 11.21 27.57 -14.69
N ALA A 102 11.83 26.75 -15.54
CA ALA A 102 11.16 25.63 -16.21
C ALA A 102 10.53 24.59 -15.24
N GLN A 103 11.05 24.47 -14.00
CA GLN A 103 10.45 23.59 -12.99
C GLN A 103 9.24 24.24 -12.34
N THR A 104 9.28 25.55 -12.10
CA THR A 104 8.16 26.34 -11.60
C THR A 104 7.00 26.35 -12.60
N ASP A 105 7.31 26.57 -13.88
CA ASP A 105 6.32 26.53 -14.96
C ASP A 105 5.76 25.11 -15.16
N ALA A 106 6.61 24.08 -15.03
CA ALA A 106 6.12 22.70 -15.06
C ALA A 106 5.18 22.38 -13.89
N MET A 107 5.36 23.03 -12.73
CA MET A 107 4.49 22.84 -11.56
C MET A 107 3.11 23.43 -11.76
N SER A 108 2.98 24.57 -12.46
CA SER A 108 1.66 25.15 -12.76
C SER A 108 0.84 24.26 -13.71
N LEU A 109 1.52 23.48 -14.55
CA LEU A 109 0.89 22.52 -15.47
C LEU A 109 0.48 21.20 -14.80
N ILE A 110 1.01 20.89 -13.60
CA ILE A 110 0.66 19.68 -12.86
C ILE A 110 -0.51 20.00 -11.94
N SER A 111 -1.49 19.10 -11.86
CA SER A 111 -2.62 19.25 -10.94
C SER A 111 -2.14 19.38 -9.49
N ASN A 112 -2.63 20.39 -8.77
CA ASN A 112 -2.25 20.65 -7.37
C ASN A 112 -2.44 19.41 -6.46
N ILE A 113 -3.48 18.62 -6.71
CA ILE A 113 -3.78 17.35 -6.00
C ILE A 113 -2.59 16.39 -6.02
N ALA A 114 -1.83 16.34 -7.14
CA ALA A 114 -0.67 15.47 -7.28
C ALA A 114 0.54 15.90 -6.42
N ILE A 115 0.48 17.09 -5.82
CA ILE A 115 1.53 17.67 -4.97
C ILE A 115 1.05 17.76 -3.52
N SER A 116 -0.17 18.26 -3.30
CA SER A 116 -0.70 18.53 -1.97
C SER A 116 -1.42 17.35 -1.33
N GLY A 117 -1.87 16.39 -2.12
CA GLY A 117 -2.92 15.44 -1.71
C GLY A 117 -4.32 16.01 -1.92
N HIS A 118 -5.33 15.16 -1.76
CA HIS A 118 -6.73 15.55 -1.82
C HIS A 118 -7.14 16.22 -0.50
N THR A 119 -7.68 17.43 -0.57
CA THR A 119 -8.13 18.19 0.61
C THR A 119 -9.44 17.68 1.19
N ASP A 120 -10.24 16.99 0.37
CA ASP A 120 -11.60 16.60 0.75
C ASP A 120 -11.63 15.23 1.44
N SER A 121 -10.46 14.58 1.56
CA SER A 121 -10.27 13.39 2.38
C SER A 121 -10.28 13.79 3.85
N LYS A 122 -11.39 13.53 4.54
CA LYS A 122 -11.46 13.63 6.01
C LYS A 122 -10.57 12.54 6.62
N GLU A 123 -9.72 12.92 7.55
CA GLU A 123 -8.95 11.96 8.35
C GLU A 123 -9.87 11.17 9.28
N SER A 124 -9.46 9.95 9.63
CA SER A 124 -10.19 9.16 10.62
C SER A 124 -9.99 9.81 11.99
N ILE A 125 -11.08 10.25 12.62
CA ILE A 125 -11.06 10.72 14.00
C ILE A 125 -10.75 9.50 14.87
N CYS A 126 -9.59 9.50 15.52
CA CYS A 126 -9.23 8.52 16.54
C CYS A 126 -9.30 9.25 17.89
N GLU A 127 -10.35 8.97 18.65
CA GLU A 127 -10.47 9.44 20.03
C GLU A 127 -9.61 8.52 20.90
N LEU A 128 -8.52 9.06 21.42
CA LEU A 128 -7.64 8.37 22.36
C LEU A 128 -8.05 8.80 23.76
N ASP A 129 -8.97 8.04 24.36
CA ASP A 129 -9.34 8.21 25.77
C ASP A 129 -8.19 7.72 26.64
N PHE A 130 -7.39 8.68 27.12
CA PHE A 130 -6.50 8.46 28.24
C PHE A 130 -7.26 8.82 29.51
N ASP A 131 -8.05 7.87 30.02
CA ASP A 131 -8.69 8.00 31.33
C ASP A 131 -7.60 8.19 32.40
N THR A 132 -7.30 9.46 32.67
CA THR A 132 -6.57 9.88 33.85
C THR A 132 -7.61 9.96 34.95
N SER A 133 -8.01 8.79 35.49
CA SER A 133 -8.75 8.78 36.73
C SER A 133 -7.82 9.33 37.81
N VAL A 134 -8.05 10.60 38.14
CA VAL A 134 -7.47 11.32 39.26
C VAL A 134 -7.61 10.44 40.51
N ILE A 135 -6.50 9.92 41.02
CA ILE A 135 -6.45 9.32 42.35
C ILE A 135 -6.63 10.49 43.33
N GLN A 136 -7.88 10.83 43.64
CA GLN A 136 -8.23 11.66 44.78
C GLN A 136 -8.43 10.73 45.98
N GLY A 137 -7.32 10.39 46.61
CA GLY A 137 -7.26 9.82 47.96
C GLY A 137 -6.08 10.47 48.70
N PRO A 138 -6.18 10.72 50.02
CA PRO A 138 -5.25 11.57 50.74
C PRO A 138 -3.91 10.86 50.90
N CYS A 139 -3.01 11.07 49.94
CA CYS A 139 -1.66 10.53 49.99
C CYS A 139 -0.83 11.50 50.83
N LYS A 140 -0.70 11.21 52.13
CA LYS A 140 0.39 11.76 52.92
C LYS A 140 1.68 11.16 52.35
N LEU A 141 2.35 11.92 51.49
CA LEU A 141 3.67 11.57 50.93
C LEU A 141 4.71 11.80 52.02
N ASP A 142 5.12 10.73 52.70
CA ASP A 142 6.45 10.69 53.28
C ASP A 142 7.43 10.48 52.11
N LEU A 143 8.00 11.60 51.70
CA LEU A 143 9.02 11.72 50.68
C LEU A 143 10.34 11.24 51.27
N GLU A 144 10.61 9.93 51.19
CA GLU A 144 11.99 9.44 51.20
C GLU A 144 12.06 8.04 50.58
N ASN A 145 12.87 7.94 49.53
CA ASN A 145 13.34 6.72 48.86
C ASN A 145 12.55 6.23 47.63
N MET A 146 12.74 7.03 46.59
CA MET A 146 12.84 6.69 45.17
C MET A 146 13.42 5.28 44.86
N ILE A 147 12.90 4.65 43.79
CA ILE A 147 13.62 4.04 42.64
C ILE A 147 12.82 2.83 42.08
N VAL A 148 11.91 3.14 41.14
CA VAL A 148 11.80 2.64 39.73
C VAL A 148 12.86 1.59 39.34
N CYS A 149 12.63 0.50 38.62
CA CYS A 149 11.50 -0.19 38.00
C CYS A 149 12.12 -1.54 37.58
N ASN A 150 11.34 -2.63 37.58
CA ASN A 150 11.23 -3.58 36.48
C ASN A 150 10.53 -4.88 36.90
N ASN A 151 9.79 -5.39 35.93
CA ASN A 151 9.39 -6.78 35.72
C ASN A 151 8.22 -7.33 36.54
N SER A 152 7.15 -7.56 35.78
CA SER A 152 6.47 -8.84 35.58
C SER A 152 5.90 -9.58 36.79
N GLU A 153 4.67 -10.03 36.59
CA GLU A 153 4.00 -11.11 37.32
C GLU A 153 3.56 -10.70 38.73
N GLY A 154 2.31 -10.88 39.15
CA GLY A 154 1.18 -11.58 38.58
C GLY A 154 0.18 -11.75 39.72
N PHE A 155 -1.09 -11.86 39.34
CA PHE A 155 -2.20 -12.43 40.09
C PHE A 155 -2.70 -11.72 41.36
N GLY A 156 -4.01 -11.48 41.38
CA GLY A 156 -4.72 -11.07 42.58
C GLY A 156 -6.22 -10.81 42.39
N ILE A 157 -6.95 -11.81 41.92
CA ILE A 157 -8.35 -12.13 42.28
C ILE A 157 -9.41 -11.06 42.00
N ILE A 158 -10.20 -11.28 40.95
CA ILE A 158 -11.51 -10.64 40.74
C ILE A 158 -12.56 -11.50 41.44
N GLN A 159 -13.31 -10.92 42.37
CA GLN A 159 -14.60 -11.43 42.79
C GLN A 159 -15.71 -10.62 42.12
N GLU A 160 -16.56 -11.38 41.42
CA GLU A 160 -17.89 -11.13 40.84
C GLU A 160 -18.54 -9.75 41.01
N ILE A 161 -18.95 -9.19 39.86
CA ILE A 161 -20.18 -8.41 39.76
C ILE A 161 -20.97 -8.97 38.57
N ASP A 162 -22.09 -9.58 38.91
CA ASP A 162 -23.14 -10.02 38.00
C ASP A 162 -23.81 -8.85 37.27
N THR A 163 -24.39 -9.20 36.12
CA THR A 163 -25.47 -8.51 35.39
C THR A 163 -25.04 -7.60 34.23
N TYR A 164 -25.03 -8.18 33.03
CA TYR A 164 -25.33 -7.45 31.79
C TYR A 164 -26.26 -8.32 30.95
N GLU A 165 -27.45 -7.78 30.69
CA GLU A 165 -28.47 -8.40 29.84
C GLU A 165 -27.98 -8.46 28.38
N LEU A 166 -28.23 -9.60 27.74
CA LEU A 166 -27.98 -9.82 26.31
C LEU A 166 -29.01 -9.06 25.45
N PRO A 167 -28.60 -8.40 24.34
CA PRO A 167 -29.54 -7.99 23.33
C PRO A 167 -30.09 -9.21 22.59
N ASN A 168 -31.42 -9.25 22.44
CA ASN A 168 -32.17 -10.22 21.65
C ASN A 168 -31.63 -10.33 20.21
N TYR A 169 -31.07 -11.49 19.87
CA TYR A 169 -30.87 -11.90 18.49
C TYR A 169 -32.15 -12.56 17.97
N LEU A 170 -32.79 -11.94 16.98
CA LEU A 170 -33.80 -12.60 16.16
C LEU A 170 -33.13 -13.63 15.24
N PRO A 171 -33.71 -14.83 15.05
CA PRO A 171 -33.18 -15.81 14.10
C PRO A 171 -33.44 -15.31 12.68
N VAL A 172 -32.38 -15.07 11.90
CA VAL A 172 -32.51 -14.88 10.45
C VAL A 172 -32.58 -16.25 9.80
N GLU A 173 -33.70 -16.49 9.11
CA GLU A 173 -34.01 -17.71 8.38
C GLU A 173 -32.95 -18.05 7.31
N ASN A 174 -32.76 -19.34 7.13
CA ASN A 174 -31.89 -19.95 6.12
C ASN A 174 -32.30 -19.53 4.70
N ASN A 175 -31.63 -18.53 4.14
CA ASN A 175 -31.56 -18.33 2.70
C ASN A 175 -30.16 -18.68 2.22
N SER A 176 -30.06 -19.81 1.52
CA SER A 176 -28.86 -20.26 0.82
C SER A 176 -28.39 -19.19 -0.16
N ILE A 177 -27.30 -18.50 0.18
CA ILE A 177 -26.58 -17.64 -0.76
C ILE A 177 -25.81 -18.56 -1.71
N GLN A 178 -26.31 -18.69 -2.94
CA GLN A 178 -25.61 -19.35 -4.02
C GLN A 178 -24.37 -18.55 -4.42
N MET A 179 -23.23 -19.25 -4.50
CA MET A 179 -22.00 -18.74 -5.09
C MET A 179 -22.22 -18.37 -6.57
N PRO A 180 -21.68 -17.25 -7.08
CA PRO A 180 -21.72 -16.97 -8.51
C PRO A 180 -20.89 -18.03 -9.24
N THR A 181 -21.57 -18.82 -10.06
CA THR A 181 -20.96 -19.80 -10.95
C THR A 181 -20.44 -19.07 -12.17
N THR A 182 -19.12 -19.07 -12.39
CA THR A 182 -18.53 -18.56 -13.62
C THR A 182 -18.90 -19.50 -14.75
N SER A 183 -19.94 -19.15 -15.51
CA SER A 183 -20.29 -19.82 -16.76
C SER A 183 -19.17 -19.58 -17.77
N ILE A 184 -18.45 -20.66 -18.09
CA ILE A 184 -17.58 -20.78 -19.25
C ILE A 184 -18.44 -20.54 -20.49
N ILE A 185 -18.18 -19.45 -21.21
CA ILE A 185 -18.75 -19.22 -22.54
C ILE A 185 -18.02 -20.15 -23.50
N ASN A 186 -18.68 -21.26 -23.81
CA ASN A 186 -18.38 -22.13 -24.94
C ASN A 186 -18.73 -21.34 -26.22
N VAL A 187 -17.72 -20.84 -26.93
CA VAL A 187 -17.91 -20.41 -28.32
C VAL A 187 -17.79 -21.64 -29.20
N ASN A 188 -18.94 -22.15 -29.61
CA ASN A 188 -19.08 -23.22 -30.59
C ASN A 188 -18.74 -22.63 -31.98
N VAL A 189 -17.62 -23.04 -32.57
CA VAL A 189 -17.29 -22.80 -33.98
C VAL A 189 -17.95 -23.93 -34.79
N PRO A 190 -18.69 -23.63 -35.88
CA PRO A 190 -19.15 -24.66 -36.81
C PRO A 190 -17.99 -25.21 -37.65
N GLU A 191 -17.96 -26.53 -37.78
CA GLU A 191 -17.05 -27.35 -38.57
C GLU A 191 -17.59 -27.52 -40.00
N GLU A 192 -16.69 -27.46 -41.00
CA GLU A 192 -16.76 -27.91 -42.43
C GLU A 192 -16.08 -26.86 -43.35
N ILE A 193 -15.10 -27.11 -44.26
CA ILE A 193 -14.38 -28.28 -44.79
C ILE A 193 -13.02 -27.76 -45.40
N ILE A 194 -12.02 -28.65 -45.56
CA ILE A 194 -11.00 -28.75 -46.66
C ILE A 194 -9.51 -28.46 -46.30
N GLU A 195 -8.76 -29.59 -46.28
CA GLU A 195 -7.36 -29.86 -46.68
C GLU A 195 -6.15 -29.41 -45.82
N GLN A 196 -5.38 -30.41 -45.35
CA GLN A 196 -3.93 -30.29 -45.12
C GLN A 196 -3.18 -30.46 -46.46
N PRO A 197 -1.95 -29.93 -46.64
CA PRO A 197 -0.77 -30.69 -46.19
C PRO A 197 0.51 -29.89 -45.82
N THR A 198 1.43 -30.60 -45.15
CA THR A 198 2.91 -30.54 -45.25
C THR A 198 3.73 -29.35 -44.70
N THR A 199 4.43 -29.66 -43.60
CA THR A 199 5.88 -29.47 -43.33
C THR A 199 6.70 -28.44 -44.13
N SER A 200 7.30 -27.48 -43.44
CA SER A 200 8.72 -27.11 -43.66
C SER A 200 9.29 -26.32 -42.49
N ASN A 201 10.33 -26.88 -41.86
CA ASN A 201 11.27 -26.18 -40.99
C ASN A 201 11.94 -25.02 -41.73
N LEU A 202 12.25 -23.92 -41.05
CA LEU A 202 13.42 -23.07 -41.33
C LEU A 202 13.76 -22.18 -40.12
N SER A 203 14.75 -22.67 -39.36
CA SER A 203 15.91 -21.97 -38.80
C SER A 203 15.93 -20.43 -38.86
N PHE A 204 16.06 -19.79 -37.70
CA PHE A 204 16.71 -18.48 -37.59
C PHE A 204 17.87 -18.54 -36.60
N GLN A 205 19.04 -18.20 -37.13
CA GLN A 205 20.36 -18.34 -36.53
C GLN A 205 20.62 -17.29 -35.44
N SER A 206 21.24 -17.74 -34.36
CA SER A 206 21.76 -16.93 -33.26
C SER A 206 22.91 -16.01 -33.71
N ILE A 207 22.72 -14.70 -33.56
CA ILE A 207 23.82 -13.72 -33.64
C ILE A 207 24.48 -13.59 -32.26
N LYS A 208 25.72 -14.06 -32.18
CA LYS A 208 26.64 -13.97 -31.02
C LYS A 208 26.92 -12.50 -30.65
N ARG A 209 26.70 -12.11 -29.40
CA ARG A 209 27.24 -10.86 -28.81
C ARG A 209 28.53 -11.18 -28.04
N LYS A 210 29.60 -10.44 -28.33
CA LYS A 210 30.90 -10.47 -27.64
C LYS A 210 30.82 -9.79 -26.27
N ASN A 211 31.63 -10.32 -25.34
CA ASN A 211 31.88 -9.89 -23.97
C ASN A 211 32.28 -8.41 -23.83
N ILE A 212 31.73 -7.73 -22.82
CA ILE A 212 32.38 -6.66 -22.06
C ILE A 212 32.10 -6.91 -20.57
N GLU A 213 33.15 -6.76 -19.77
CA GLU A 213 33.33 -7.29 -18.43
C GLU A 213 32.92 -6.27 -17.33
N LYS A 214 32.15 -6.78 -16.35
CA LYS A 214 32.00 -6.40 -14.93
C LYS A 214 31.62 -4.95 -14.54
N THR A 215 30.33 -4.78 -14.25
CA THR A 215 29.88 -4.26 -12.94
C THR A 215 28.84 -5.24 -12.37
N LYS A 216 28.93 -5.60 -11.09
CA LYS A 216 28.12 -6.66 -10.47
C LYS A 216 26.61 -6.35 -10.61
N PRO A 217 25.80 -7.21 -11.26
CA PRO A 217 24.36 -7.00 -11.31
C PRO A 217 23.75 -7.46 -9.98
N VAL A 218 23.01 -6.56 -9.32
CA VAL A 218 22.05 -6.96 -8.29
C VAL A 218 21.03 -7.86 -8.99
N LYS A 219 21.11 -9.17 -8.74
CA LYS A 219 20.20 -10.17 -9.30
C LYS A 219 18.80 -9.81 -8.82
N LYS A 220 17.91 -9.42 -9.74
CA LYS A 220 16.47 -9.36 -9.44
C LYS A 220 16.09 -10.76 -8.96
N PRO A 221 15.42 -10.91 -7.80
CA PRO A 221 15.02 -12.24 -7.34
C PRO A 221 14.18 -12.89 -8.44
N SER A 222 14.52 -14.14 -8.76
CA SER A 222 13.78 -14.95 -9.72
C SER A 222 12.30 -14.96 -9.31
N ILE A 223 11.39 -14.91 -10.27
CA ILE A 223 9.93 -15.01 -10.02
C ILE A 223 9.61 -16.23 -9.14
N ALA A 224 10.37 -17.33 -9.31
CA ALA A 224 10.27 -18.53 -8.48
C ALA A 224 10.71 -18.32 -7.00
N ALA A 225 11.70 -17.47 -6.74
CA ALA A 225 12.13 -17.14 -5.39
C ALA A 225 11.08 -16.27 -4.66
N GLY A 226 10.51 -15.29 -5.37
CA GLY A 226 9.40 -14.49 -4.82
C GLY A 226 8.15 -15.32 -4.52
N LEU A 227 7.86 -16.33 -5.36
CA LEU A 227 6.76 -17.27 -5.13
C LEU A 227 7.01 -18.16 -3.91
N HIS A 228 8.24 -18.66 -3.73
CA HIS A 228 8.61 -19.46 -2.58
C HIS A 228 8.44 -18.68 -1.26
N ASP A 229 8.91 -17.42 -1.22
CA ASP A 229 8.81 -16.59 -0.02
C ASP A 229 7.35 -16.26 0.33
N SER A 230 6.50 -16.03 -0.68
CA SER A 230 5.06 -15.84 -0.49
C SER A 230 4.37 -17.11 0.04
N ASN A 231 4.69 -18.28 -0.51
CA ASN A 231 4.15 -19.55 -0.02
C ASN A 231 4.61 -19.86 1.42
N LEU A 232 5.86 -19.53 1.76
CA LEU A 232 6.39 -19.68 3.11
C LEU A 232 5.66 -18.76 4.11
N ALA A 233 5.39 -17.52 3.72
CA ALA A 233 4.63 -16.58 4.54
C ALA A 233 3.18 -17.05 4.76
N ALA A 234 2.52 -17.57 3.72
CA ALA A 234 1.17 -18.13 3.82
C ALA A 234 1.12 -19.34 4.77
N LYS A 235 2.11 -20.24 4.69
CA LYS A 235 2.22 -21.39 5.60
C LYS A 235 2.36 -20.95 7.05
N LYS A 236 3.26 -20.00 7.34
CA LYS A 236 3.43 -19.44 8.69
C LYS A 236 2.14 -18.84 9.23
N LEU A 237 1.37 -18.13 8.40
CA LEU A 237 0.10 -17.56 8.82
C LEU A 237 -0.92 -18.66 9.16
N GLY A 238 -0.95 -19.75 8.38
CA GLY A 238 -1.74 -20.93 8.66
C GLY A 238 -1.37 -21.55 10.01
N ASP A 239 -0.07 -21.76 10.26
CA ASP A 239 0.43 -22.34 11.51
C ASP A 239 0.09 -21.46 12.73
N ILE A 240 0.15 -20.13 12.59
CA ILE A 240 -0.26 -19.21 13.66
C ILE A 240 -1.78 -19.30 13.92
N ALA A 241 -2.58 -19.41 12.87
CA ALA A 241 -4.02 -19.53 13.00
C ALA A 241 -4.42 -20.84 13.69
N THR A 242 -3.76 -21.96 13.39
CA THR A 242 -4.01 -23.24 14.07
C THR A 242 -3.60 -23.18 15.53
N GLN A 243 -2.43 -22.63 15.87
CA GLN A 243 -2.01 -22.45 17.26
C GLN A 243 -2.99 -21.56 18.05
N LYS A 244 -3.46 -20.47 17.44
CA LYS A 244 -4.44 -19.58 18.07
C LYS A 244 -5.77 -20.31 18.30
N LEU A 245 -6.20 -21.16 17.36
CA LEU A 245 -7.41 -21.96 17.49
C LEU A 245 -7.26 -23.00 18.61
N GLU A 246 -6.15 -23.73 18.65
CA GLU A 246 -5.84 -24.72 19.69
C GLU A 246 -5.86 -24.10 21.09
N LEU A 247 -5.16 -22.97 21.27
CA LEU A 247 -5.17 -22.22 22.53
C LEU A 247 -6.58 -21.79 22.93
N LYS A 248 -7.37 -21.32 21.96
CA LYS A 248 -8.77 -20.93 22.19
C LYS A 248 -9.61 -22.13 22.62
N THR A 249 -9.48 -23.28 21.94
CA THR A 249 -10.22 -24.49 22.30
C THR A 249 -9.87 -25.01 23.69
N ALA A 250 -8.58 -25.03 24.04
CA ALA A 250 -8.12 -25.44 25.37
C ALA A 250 -8.62 -24.50 26.47
N TYR A 251 -8.61 -23.19 26.22
CA TYR A 251 -9.14 -22.19 27.15
C TYR A 251 -10.63 -22.41 27.44
N TYR A 252 -11.46 -22.57 26.40
CA TYR A 252 -12.90 -22.78 26.59
C TYR A 252 -13.21 -24.12 27.25
N ALA A 253 -12.49 -25.20 26.92
CA ALA A 253 -12.64 -26.48 27.60
C ALA A 253 -12.40 -26.34 29.11
N LYS A 254 -11.32 -25.65 29.51
CA LYS A 254 -11.03 -25.38 30.92
C LYS A 254 -12.07 -24.47 31.58
N LYS A 255 -12.55 -23.46 30.85
CA LYS A 255 -13.61 -22.56 31.35
C LYS A 255 -14.91 -23.33 31.63
N ILE A 256 -15.30 -24.25 30.74
CA ILE A 256 -16.48 -25.10 30.93
C ILE A 256 -16.32 -25.97 32.18
N GLN A 257 -15.15 -26.61 32.36
CA GLN A 257 -14.89 -27.43 33.54
C GLN A 257 -15.04 -26.64 34.85
N VAL A 258 -14.47 -25.43 34.93
CA VAL A 258 -14.60 -24.58 36.12
C VAL A 258 -16.06 -24.22 36.41
N MET A 259 -16.85 -23.92 35.37
CA MET A 259 -18.28 -23.63 35.53
C MET A 259 -19.06 -24.86 36.01
N GLU A 260 -18.74 -26.06 35.50
CA GLU A 260 -19.36 -27.31 35.96
C GLU A 260 -19.05 -27.62 37.42
N GLU A 261 -17.81 -27.38 37.86
CA GLU A 261 -17.39 -27.52 39.26
C GLU A 261 -18.15 -26.54 40.17
N GLN A 262 -18.29 -25.27 39.77
CA GLN A 262 -19.08 -24.27 40.51
C GLN A 262 -20.55 -24.69 40.64
N VAL A 263 -21.17 -25.13 39.55
CA VAL A 263 -22.57 -25.61 39.56
C VAL A 263 -22.74 -26.83 40.47
N SER A 264 -21.76 -27.75 40.48
CA SER A 264 -21.76 -28.91 41.38
C SER A 264 -21.70 -28.49 42.85
N VAL A 265 -20.82 -27.54 43.21
CA VAL A 265 -20.72 -27.00 44.57
C VAL A 265 -22.03 -26.33 45.00
N LEU A 266 -22.62 -25.48 44.15
CA LEU A 266 -23.90 -24.83 44.44
C LEU A 266 -25.03 -25.85 44.65
N LYS A 267 -25.07 -26.91 43.84
CA LYS A 267 -26.04 -28.01 44.01
C LYS A 267 -25.86 -28.71 45.34
N ASN A 268 -24.62 -29.02 45.74
CA ASN A 268 -24.33 -29.66 47.02
C ASN A 268 -24.75 -28.77 48.21
N ILE A 269 -24.46 -27.47 48.16
CA ILE A 269 -24.94 -26.50 49.17
C ILE A 269 -26.47 -26.51 49.24
N GLY A 270 -27.16 -26.45 48.08
CA GLY A 270 -28.62 -26.53 48.02
C GLY A 270 -29.20 -27.78 48.65
N THR A 271 -28.57 -28.95 48.43
CA THR A 271 -28.99 -30.21 49.08
C THR A 271 -28.76 -30.20 50.60
N MET A 272 -27.63 -29.66 51.07
CA MET A 272 -27.38 -29.52 52.51
C MET A 272 -28.42 -28.60 53.15
N LEU A 273 -28.65 -27.41 52.60
CA LEU A 273 -29.66 -26.48 53.11
C LEU A 273 -31.06 -27.10 53.13
N SER A 274 -31.44 -27.83 52.07
CA SER A 274 -32.72 -28.55 52.02
C SER A 274 -32.81 -29.62 53.11
N SER A 275 -31.72 -30.33 53.41
CA SER A 275 -31.69 -31.33 54.50
C SER A 275 -31.77 -30.70 55.89
N PHE A 276 -31.32 -29.45 56.05
CA PHE A 276 -31.44 -28.69 57.30
C PHE A 276 -32.85 -28.12 57.50
N ILE A 277 -33.51 -27.68 56.42
CA ILE A 277 -34.87 -27.13 56.47
C ILE A 277 -35.92 -28.24 56.70
N ASN A 278 -35.66 -29.46 56.23
CA ASN A 278 -36.56 -30.60 56.35
C ASN A 278 -36.33 -31.44 57.65
N LYS A 279 -35.61 -30.90 58.63
CA LYS A 279 -35.49 -31.43 60.00
C LYS A 279 -36.32 -30.59 60.96
#